data_AF-A0A1X7LYM8-F1
#
_entry.id   AF-A0A1X7LYM8-F1
#
_cell.length_a   1.000
_cell.length_b   1.000
_cell.length_c   1.000
_cell.angle_alpha   90.00
_cell.angle_beta   90.00
_cell.angle_gamma   90.00
#
_symmetry.space_group_name_H-M   'P 1'
#
loop_
_entity.id
_entity.type
_entity.pdbx_description
1 polymer ?
#
loop_
_entity_poly.entity_id
_entity_poly.type
_entity_poly.pdbx_seq_one_letter_code
_entity_poly.pdbx_strand_id
1 'polypeptide(L)'
;MYSPNGKKDGIQIIPLSEVAAKDEFLNIKNVSRDDMMAAHRVPPQMMGIMPSNVGRFGDVEKASKVFVRNEVIPLQQRICEINQWLNDDIINFKEYSM
;
A
#
# COMPACT_ATOMS: atom_id res chain seq x y z
N MET A 1 9.31 40.41 -23.89
CA MET A 1 7.90 40.43 -24.35
C MET A 1 7.69 41.77 -25.05
N TYR A 2 7.65 41.78 -26.38
CA TYR A 2 7.32 42.99 -27.14
C TYR A 2 6.57 42.58 -28.39
N SER A 3 5.42 43.20 -28.62
CA SER A 3 4.67 43.09 -29.87
C SER A 3 4.24 44.49 -30.26
N PRO A 4 4.88 45.12 -31.26
CA PRO A 4 4.39 46.37 -31.79
C PRO A 4 3.10 46.07 -32.59
N ASN A 5 2.01 46.79 -32.27
CA ASN A 5 0.66 46.69 -32.85
C ASN A 5 -0.30 45.56 -32.40
N GLY A 6 -0.07 44.87 -31.28
CA GLY A 6 -1.02 43.86 -30.77
C GLY A 6 -2.21 44.47 -30.01
N LYS A 7 -3.45 44.23 -30.46
CA LYS A 7 -4.68 44.62 -29.73
C LYS A 7 -4.70 44.05 -28.30
N LYS A 8 -5.26 44.82 -27.37
CA LYS A 8 -5.31 44.56 -25.91
C LYS A 8 -5.87 43.18 -25.52
N ASP A 9 -6.61 42.51 -26.40
CA ASP A 9 -7.24 41.20 -26.16
C ASP A 9 -6.46 40.00 -26.73
N GLY A 10 -5.25 40.20 -27.28
CA GLY A 10 -4.51 39.17 -28.00
C GLY A 10 -3.86 38.07 -27.16
N ILE A 11 -3.89 38.16 -25.82
CA ILE A 11 -3.31 37.15 -24.94
C ILE A 11 -4.38 36.70 -23.95
N GLN A 12 -5.14 35.67 -24.34
CA GLN A 12 -5.90 34.86 -23.39
C GLN A 12 -4.96 33.81 -22.79
N ILE A 13 -4.74 33.89 -21.48
CA ILE A 13 -4.16 32.77 -20.74
C ILE A 13 -5.28 31.73 -20.63
N ILE A 14 -5.19 30.68 -21.43
CA ILE A 14 -6.04 29.49 -21.25
C ILE A 14 -5.47 28.77 -20.01
N PRO A 15 -6.20 28.66 -18.90
CA PRO A 15 -5.73 27.88 -17.76
C PRO A 15 -5.67 26.42 -18.20
N LEU A 16 -4.46 25.93 -18.46
CA LEU A 16 -4.23 24.57 -18.92
C LEU A 16 -4.35 23.62 -17.73
N SER A 17 -5.43 22.84 -17.69
CA SER A 17 -5.52 21.49 -17.10
C SER A 17 -5.20 21.29 -15.60
N GLU A 18 -4.87 22.34 -14.83
CA GLU A 18 -4.39 22.22 -13.45
C GLU A 18 -5.47 21.79 -12.44
N VAL A 19 -6.75 21.98 -12.78
CA VAL A 19 -7.89 21.64 -11.92
C VAL A 19 -8.32 20.17 -12.09
N ALA A 20 -8.22 19.60 -13.29
CA ALA A 20 -8.59 18.20 -13.53
C ALA A 20 -7.54 17.20 -12.99
N ALA A 21 -6.26 17.56 -13.05
CA ALA A 21 -5.17 16.67 -12.65
C ALA A 21 -5.07 16.44 -11.12
N LYS A 22 -5.54 17.39 -10.29
CA LYS A 22 -5.47 17.26 -8.82
C LYS A 22 -6.36 16.14 -8.28
N ASP A 23 -7.55 15.99 -8.84
CA ASP A 23 -8.49 14.95 -8.44
C ASP A 23 -8.02 13.55 -8.90
N GLU A 24 -7.42 13.46 -10.09
CA GLU A 24 -6.80 12.22 -10.57
C GLU A 24 -5.63 11.79 -9.68
N PHE A 25 -4.79 12.71 -9.20
CA PHE A 25 -3.65 12.36 -8.36
C PHE A 25 -4.04 11.73 -7.02
N LEU A 26 -5.08 12.26 -6.36
CA LEU A 26 -5.61 11.69 -5.12
C LEU A 26 -6.24 10.31 -5.36
N ASN A 27 -6.95 10.14 -6.47
CA ASN A 27 -7.53 8.86 -6.85
C ASN A 27 -6.44 7.81 -7.14
N ILE A 28 -5.41 8.17 -7.90
CA ILE A 28 -4.27 7.28 -8.19
C ILE A 28 -3.62 6.83 -6.87
N LYS A 29 -3.36 7.75 -5.94
CA LYS A 29 -2.77 7.41 -4.64
C LYS A 29 -3.63 6.42 -3.84
N ASN A 30 -4.95 6.61 -3.83
CA ASN A 30 -5.87 5.73 -3.12
C ASN A 30 -5.92 4.33 -3.75
N VAL A 31 -6.06 4.26 -5.08
CA VAL A 31 -6.07 2.99 -5.81
C VAL A 31 -4.75 2.24 -5.62
N SER A 32 -3.61 2.91 -5.81
CA SER A 32 -2.30 2.29 -5.61
C SER A 32 -2.09 1.79 -4.18
N ARG A 33 -2.59 2.50 -3.17
CA ARG A 33 -2.54 2.01 -1.78
C ARG A 33 -3.33 0.71 -1.64
N ASP A 34 -4.56 0.69 -2.13
CA ASP A 34 -5.46 -0.45 -1.99
C ASP A 34 -4.93 -1.67 -2.78
N ASP A 35 -4.29 -1.45 -3.94
CA ASP A 35 -3.60 -2.48 -4.72
C ASP A 35 -2.40 -3.07 -3.96
N MET A 36 -1.57 -2.23 -3.34
CA MET A 36 -0.45 -2.69 -2.51
C MET A 36 -0.93 -3.51 -1.29
N MET A 37 -2.04 -3.11 -0.67
CA MET A 37 -2.64 -3.88 0.41
C MET A 37 -3.10 -5.26 -0.05
N ALA A 38 -3.76 -5.34 -1.21
CA ALA A 38 -4.21 -6.60 -1.78
C ALA A 38 -3.05 -7.52 -2.15
N ALA A 39 -1.97 -6.95 -2.71
CA ALA A 39 -0.79 -7.70 -3.12
C ALA A 39 -0.04 -8.31 -1.93
N HIS A 40 0.16 -7.54 -0.86
CA HIS A 40 0.90 -8.00 0.31
C HIS A 40 0.05 -8.84 1.27
N ARG A 41 -1.28 -8.77 1.19
CA ARG A 41 -2.22 -9.51 2.05
C ARG A 41 -2.02 -9.26 3.56
N VAL A 42 -1.34 -8.17 3.90
CA VAL A 42 -1.10 -7.74 5.28
C VAL A 42 -2.29 -6.90 5.74
N PRO A 43 -2.77 -7.05 7.00
CA PRO A 43 -3.80 -6.17 7.54
C PRO A 43 -3.35 -4.69 7.55
N PRO A 44 -4.20 -3.74 7.11
CA PRO A 44 -3.85 -2.32 7.05
C PRO A 44 -3.38 -1.71 8.37
N GLN A 45 -3.90 -2.20 9.48
CA GLN A 45 -3.55 -1.83 10.85
C GLN A 45 -2.06 -2.07 11.13
N MET A 46 -1.51 -3.14 10.56
CA MET A 46 -0.10 -3.52 10.74
C MET A 46 0.84 -2.78 9.80
N MET A 47 0.32 -2.26 8.69
CA MET A 47 1.07 -1.42 7.74
C MET A 47 1.12 0.06 8.14
N GLY A 48 0.59 0.42 9.31
CA GLY A 48 0.54 1.81 9.77
C GLY A 48 -0.37 2.71 8.93
N ILE A 49 -1.31 2.13 8.19
CA ILE A 49 -2.23 2.89 7.34
C ILE A 49 -3.28 3.57 8.22
N MET A 50 -3.32 4.90 8.18
CA MET A 50 -4.35 5.68 8.85
C MET A 50 -5.71 5.41 8.20
N PRO A 51 -6.75 5.07 8.99
CA PRO A 51 -8.08 4.86 8.44
C PRO A 51 -8.61 6.19 7.88
N SER A 52 -9.11 6.18 6.65
CA SER A 52 -9.81 7.32 6.07
C SER A 52 -11.15 7.59 6.75
N ASN A 53 -11.78 6.54 7.30
CA ASN A 53 -13.04 6.62 8.04
C ASN A 53 -12.88 5.96 9.42
N VAL A 54 -13.30 6.69 10.47
CA VAL A 54 -13.18 6.28 11.88
C VAL A 54 -13.90 4.94 12.12
N GLY A 55 -13.22 3.96 12.74
CA GLY A 55 -13.83 2.72 13.24
C GLY A 55 -13.77 1.46 12.35
N ARG A 56 -13.05 1.46 11.21
CA ARG A 56 -13.13 0.36 10.23
C ARG A 56 -12.24 -0.86 10.44
N PHE A 57 -11.28 -0.80 11.34
CA PHE A 57 -10.25 -1.82 11.42
C PHE A 57 -10.54 -2.95 12.43
N GLY A 58 -11.48 -2.77 13.35
CA GLY A 58 -11.79 -3.79 14.35
C GLY A 58 -10.60 -4.13 15.26
N ASP A 59 -10.59 -5.34 15.78
CA ASP A 59 -9.61 -5.82 16.76
C ASP A 59 -8.26 -6.18 16.08
N VAL A 60 -7.21 -5.44 16.45
CA VAL A 60 -5.83 -5.62 15.95
C VAL A 60 -5.27 -6.97 16.36
N GLU A 61 -5.59 -7.44 17.57
CA GLU A 61 -5.13 -8.72 18.10
C GLU A 61 -5.67 -9.87 17.25
N LYS A 62 -6.96 -9.80 16.91
CA LYS A 62 -7.60 -10.78 16.03
C LYS A 62 -7.04 -10.75 14.61
N ALA A 63 -6.84 -9.56 14.05
CA ALA A 63 -6.21 -9.42 12.74
C ALA A 63 -4.81 -10.03 12.71
N SER A 64 -4.03 -9.83 13.78
CA SER A 64 -2.70 -10.41 13.96
C SER A 64 -2.70 -11.92 13.97
N LYS A 65 -3.54 -12.53 14.80
CA LYS A 65 -3.72 -13.99 14.86
C LYS A 65 -4.01 -14.59 13.48
N VAL A 66 -4.93 -13.99 12.74
CA VAL A 66 -5.34 -14.48 11.42
C VAL A 66 -4.22 -14.31 10.40
N PHE A 67 -3.54 -13.16 10.40
CA PHE A 67 -2.42 -12.89 9.49
C PHE A 67 -1.24 -13.84 9.73
N VAL A 68 -0.84 -14.04 10.99
CA VAL A 68 0.26 -14.96 11.31
C VAL A 68 -0.10 -16.39 10.90
N ARG A 69 -1.32 -16.84 11.21
CA ARG A 69 -1.79 -18.18 10.85
C ARG A 69 -1.81 -18.43 9.35
N ASN A 70 -2.29 -17.46 8.57
CA ASN A 70 -2.59 -17.68 7.15
C ASN A 70 -1.47 -17.25 6.20
N GLU A 71 -0.63 -16.29 6.58
CA GLU A 71 0.41 -15.75 5.72
C GLU A 71 1.82 -16.09 6.26
N VAL A 72 2.06 -15.89 7.57
CA VAL A 72 3.42 -16.04 8.14
C VAL A 72 3.83 -17.51 8.35
N ILE A 73 2.97 -18.32 8.98
CA ILE A 73 3.29 -19.74 9.26
C ILE A 73 3.55 -20.54 7.96
N PRO A 74 2.74 -20.40 6.89
CA PRO A 74 3.04 -21.10 5.63
C PRO A 74 4.37 -20.66 5.01
N LEU A 75 4.74 -19.38 5.10
CA LEU A 75 6.04 -18.89 4.64
C LEU A 75 7.18 -19.46 5.50
N GLN A 76 7.02 -19.53 6.82
CA GLN A 76 7.98 -20.17 7.71
C GLN A 76 8.18 -21.64 7.35
N GLN A 77 7.10 -22.38 7.11
CA GLN A 77 7.15 -23.78 6.68
C GLN A 77 7.89 -23.96 5.35
N ARG A 78 7.62 -23.10 4.37
CA ARG A 78 8.33 -23.09 3.08
C ARG A 78 9.83 -22.83 3.27
N ILE A 79 10.21 -21.94 4.19
CA ILE A 79 11.63 -21.71 4.50
C ILE A 79 12.25 -22.93 5.20
N CYS A 80 11.52 -23.61 6.08
CA CYS A 80 11.99 -24.85 6.71
C CYS A 80 12.22 -26.00 5.71
N GLU A 81 11.64 -25.96 4.51
CA GLU A 81 11.96 -26.94 3.44
C GLU A 81 13.47 -26.95 3.11
N ILE A 82 14.20 -25.86 3.36
CA ILE A 82 15.66 -25.77 3.18
C ILE A 82 16.40 -26.78 4.05
N ASN A 83 15.92 -27.07 5.26
CA ASN A 83 16.54 -28.07 6.15
C ASN A 83 16.54 -29.45 5.48
N GLN A 84 15.48 -29.79 4.74
CA GLN A 84 15.41 -31.05 4.01
C GLN A 84 16.44 -31.13 2.88
N TRP A 85 16.72 -30.00 2.21
CA TRP A 85 17.72 -29.95 1.14
C TRP A 85 19.14 -30.08 1.68
N LEU A 86 19.38 -29.53 2.88
CA LEU A 86 20.69 -29.57 3.56
C LEU A 86 20.88 -30.85 4.39
N ASN A 87 19.81 -31.63 4.60
CA ASN A 87 19.76 -32.81 5.45
C ASN A 87 20.26 -32.52 6.89
N ASP A 88 19.96 -31.31 7.37
CA ASP A 88 20.34 -30.81 8.69
C ASP A 88 19.31 -29.80 9.20
N ASP A 89 19.10 -29.76 10.51
CA ASP A 89 18.03 -28.99 11.14
C ASP A 89 18.50 -27.59 11.56
N ILE A 90 18.69 -26.73 10.55
CA ILE A 90 19.33 -25.41 10.70
C ILE A 90 18.31 -24.30 10.97
N ILE A 91 17.19 -24.30 10.25
CA ILE A 91 16.17 -23.24 10.32
C ILE A 91 14.96 -23.72 11.11
N ASN A 92 14.78 -23.17 12.32
CA ASN A 92 13.64 -23.46 13.17
C ASN A 92 12.98 -22.17 13.65
N PHE A 93 11.64 -22.14 13.59
CA PHE A 93 10.84 -21.03 14.08
C PHE A 93 10.19 -21.39 15.42
N LYS A 94 10.12 -20.43 16.34
CA LYS A 94 9.38 -20.60 17.58
C LYS A 94 7.88 -20.53 17.32
N GLU A 95 7.10 -21.22 18.14
CA GLU A 95 5.64 -21.04 18.13
C GLU A 95 5.28 -19.58 18.39
N TYR A 96 4.30 -19.10 17.63
CA TYR A 96 3.80 -17.75 17.79
C TYR A 96 3.03 -17.61 19.11
N SER A 97 3.44 -16.66 19.96
CA SER A 97 2.64 -16.19 21.10
C SER A 97 2.36 -14.69 20.94
N MET A 98 1.21 -14.25 21.45
CA MET A 98 0.91 -12.83 21.65
C MET A 98 1.19 -12.42 23.08
#